data_AF-A0A7W8SRA6-F1
#
_entry.id   AF-A0A7W8SRA6-F1
#
_cell.length_a   1.000
_cell.length_b   1.000
_cell.length_c   1.000
_cell.angle_alpha   90.00
_cell.angle_beta   90.00
_cell.angle_gamma   90.00
#
_symmetry.space_group_name_H-M   'P 1'
#
loop_
_entity.id
_entity.type
_entity.pdbx_description
1 polymer ?
#
loop_
_entity_poly.entity_id
_entity_poly.type
_entity_poly.pdbx_seq_one_letter_code
_entity_poly.pdbx_strand_id
1 'polypeptide(L)'
;MADKLFTGIRKGAVLMTDGYGPYNGIAERYQLVHLGCWVRCRRYFVKSEENVPKAARPPDLLATRFIKLIGKLFVAKAGARNGTCASSCRS
;
A
#
# COMPACT_ATOMS: atom_id res chain seq x y z
N MET A 1 4.64 -25.14 3.51
CA MET A 1 3.29 -24.95 4.08
C MET A 1 2.65 -23.58 3.77
N ALA A 2 3.35 -22.61 3.15
CA ALA A 2 2.75 -21.31 2.77
C ALA A 2 1.93 -21.34 1.47
N ASP A 3 2.19 -22.29 0.56
CA ASP A 3 1.54 -22.33 -0.77
C ASP A 3 0.02 -22.47 -0.72
N LYS A 4 -0.51 -23.26 0.22
CA LYS A 4 -1.96 -23.49 0.34
C LYS A 4 -2.75 -22.23 0.75
N LEU A 5 -2.09 -21.16 1.19
CA LEU A 5 -2.76 -19.91 1.56
C LEU A 5 -3.24 -19.11 0.34
N PHE A 6 -2.63 -19.32 -0.83
CA PHE A 6 -2.90 -18.52 -2.04
C PHE A 6 -3.80 -19.25 -3.04
N THR A 7 -4.12 -20.51 -2.78
CA THR A 7 -5.01 -21.30 -3.63
C THR A 7 -6.42 -20.71 -3.63
N GLY A 8 -7.00 -20.50 -4.81
CA GLY A 8 -8.34 -19.94 -4.98
C GLY A 8 -8.42 -18.42 -4.98
N ILE A 9 -7.29 -17.71 -4.79
CA ILE A 9 -7.26 -16.26 -4.99
C ILE A 9 -7.51 -15.94 -6.47
N ARG A 10 -8.37 -14.96 -6.73
CA ARG A 10 -8.66 -14.48 -8.09
C ARG A 10 -7.38 -14.03 -8.79
N LYS A 11 -7.15 -14.53 -10.01
CA LYS A 11 -6.07 -14.05 -10.89
C LYS A 11 -6.14 -12.53 -11.07
N GLY A 12 -5.00 -11.86 -11.01
CA GLY A 12 -4.90 -10.40 -11.05
C GLY A 12 -5.22 -9.71 -9.71
N ALA A 13 -5.53 -10.45 -8.64
CA ALA A 13 -5.62 -9.87 -7.31
C ALA A 13 -4.27 -9.31 -6.86
N VAL A 14 -4.33 -8.34 -5.94
CA VAL A 14 -3.16 -7.62 -5.46
C VAL A 14 -2.56 -8.32 -4.25
N LEU A 15 -1.30 -8.73 -4.35
CA LEU A 15 -0.49 -9.18 -3.23
C LEU A 15 0.41 -8.02 -2.78
N MET A 16 0.21 -7.53 -1.55
CA MET A 16 0.99 -6.42 -1.01
C MET A 16 1.92 -6.92 0.10
N THR A 17 3.23 -6.86 -0.12
CA THR A 17 4.21 -7.39 0.85
C THR A 17 5.29 -6.39 1.17
N ASP A 18 6.08 -6.73 2.17
CA ASP A 18 7.30 -6.02 2.49
C ASP A 18 8.44 -6.26 1.46
N GLY A 19 8.13 -6.52 0.18
CA GLY A 19 9.13 -6.57 -0.88
C GLY A 19 10.23 -7.61 -0.64
N TYR A 20 9.99 -8.57 0.26
CA TYR A 20 10.86 -9.69 0.47
C TYR A 20 10.82 -10.60 -0.76
N GLY A 21 11.99 -10.88 -1.34
CA GLY A 21 12.15 -11.50 -2.66
C GLY A 21 11.34 -12.77 -2.93
N PRO A 22 11.19 -13.70 -1.96
CA PRO A 22 10.38 -14.91 -2.15
C PRO A 22 8.90 -14.66 -2.50
N TYR A 23 8.35 -13.50 -2.16
CA TYR A 23 6.97 -13.16 -2.55
C TYR A 23 6.82 -12.90 -4.06
N ASN A 24 7.91 -12.59 -4.77
CA ASN A 24 7.88 -12.41 -6.22
C ASN A 24 7.48 -13.74 -6.90
N GLY A 25 8.08 -14.86 -6.48
CA GLY A 25 7.75 -16.18 -7.01
C GLY A 25 6.33 -16.64 -6.65
N ILE A 26 5.81 -16.23 -5.49
CA ILE A 26 4.41 -16.46 -5.12
C ILE A 26 3.49 -15.66 -6.05
N ALA A 27 3.78 -14.38 -6.27
CA ALA A 27 2.97 -13.54 -7.15
C ALA A 27 2.94 -14.08 -8.59
N GLU A 28 4.09 -14.50 -9.10
CA GLU A 28 4.18 -15.12 -10.43
C GLU A 28 3.38 -16.42 -10.51
N ARG A 29 3.58 -17.34 -9.55
CA ARG A 29 2.91 -18.66 -9.52
C ARG A 29 1.39 -18.56 -9.46
N TYR A 30 0.86 -17.60 -8.71
CA TYR A 30 -0.59 -17.39 -8.54
C TYR A 30 -1.16 -16.29 -9.43
N GLN A 31 -0.36 -15.74 -10.36
CA GLN A 31 -0.75 -14.68 -11.29
C GLN A 31 -1.33 -13.45 -10.57
N LEU A 32 -0.66 -13.00 -9.50
CA LEU A 32 -1.02 -11.86 -8.68
C LEU A 32 -0.21 -10.63 -9.08
N VAL A 33 -0.79 -9.45 -8.90
CA VAL A 33 -0.07 -8.18 -9.03
C VAL A 33 0.68 -7.93 -7.73
N HIS A 34 2.01 -7.98 -7.77
CA HIS A 34 2.84 -7.74 -6.60
C HIS A 34 3.06 -6.25 -6.38
N LEU A 35 2.60 -5.74 -5.23
CA LEU A 35 2.82 -4.36 -4.81
C LEU A 35 3.71 -4.29 -3.57
N GLY A 36 4.50 -3.22 -3.49
CA GLY A 36 5.22 -2.85 -2.27
C GLY A 36 4.27 -2.39 -1.16
N CYS A 37 4.61 -2.68 0.09
CA CYS A 37 3.86 -2.25 1.25
C CYS A 37 3.87 -0.71 1.43
N TRP A 38 2.68 -0.10 1.33
CA TRP A 38 2.47 1.33 1.49
C TRP A 38 2.93 1.88 2.85
N VAL A 39 2.89 1.07 3.91
CA VAL A 39 3.41 1.47 5.24
C VAL A 39 4.91 1.76 5.18
N ARG A 40 5.67 0.92 4.46
CA ARG A 40 7.11 1.14 4.28
C ARG A 40 7.40 2.30 3.34
N CYS A 41 6.64 2.43 2.24
CA CYS A 41 6.73 3.61 1.37
C CYS A 41 6.50 4.91 2.16
N ARG A 42 5.46 4.95 3.01
CA ARG A 42 5.16 6.10 3.88
C ARG A 42 6.31 6.43 4.82
N ARG A 43 6.98 5.43 5.40
CA ARG A 43 8.13 5.65 6.29
C ARG A 43 9.27 6.38 5.58
N TYR A 44 9.54 6.09 4.31
CA TYR A 44 10.56 6.82 3.55
C TYR A 44 10.17 8.28 3.31
N PHE A 45 8.91 8.54 2.93
CA PHE A 45 8.45 9.93 2.78
C PHE A 45 8.50 10.72 4.09
N VAL A 46 8.18 10.11 5.23
CA VAL A 46 8.31 10.75 6.55
C VAL A 46 9.78 11.13 6.81
N LYS A 47 10.72 10.21 6.58
CA LYS A 47 12.17 10.52 6.70
C LYS A 47 12.59 11.66 5.77
N SER A 48 12.08 11.68 4.53
CA SER A 48 12.37 12.77 3.59
C SER A 48 11.82 14.11 4.06
N GLU A 49 10.61 14.14 4.65
CA GLU A 49 10.02 15.35 5.23
C GLU A 49 10.78 15.81 6.48
N GLU A 50 11.26 14.87 7.29
CA GLU A 50 12.05 15.15 8.49
C GLU A 50 13.36 15.91 8.19
N ASN A 51 13.97 15.65 7.03
CA ASN A 51 15.17 16.36 6.56
C ASN A 51 14.91 17.83 6.17
N VAL A 52 13.64 18.24 6.04
CA VAL A 52 13.29 19.64 5.79
C VAL A 52 13.04 20.34 7.13
N PRO A 53 13.65 21.52 7.40
CA PRO A 53 13.35 22.28 8.61
C PRO A 53 11.85 22.60 8.72
N LYS A 54 11.25 22.45 9.91
CA LYS A 54 9.80 22.63 10.12
C LYS A 54 9.28 23.99 9.62
N ALA A 55 10.07 25.05 9.81
CA ALA A 55 9.75 26.41 9.34
C ALA A 55 9.70 26.54 7.81
N ALA A 56 10.33 25.61 7.09
CA ALA A 56 10.42 25.58 5.63
C ALA A 56 9.69 24.37 5.02
N ARG A 57 8.71 23.78 5.73
CA ARG A 57 7.86 22.70 5.21
C ARG A 57 6.57 23.28 4.63
N PRO A 58 6.52 23.59 3.33
CA PRO A 58 5.28 24.06 2.74
C PRO A 58 4.29 22.89 2.59
N PRO A 59 2.98 23.15 2.62
CA PRO A 59 1.96 22.10 2.56
C PRO A 59 1.91 21.34 1.23
N ASP A 60 2.54 21.88 0.18
CA ASP A 60 2.68 21.30 -1.16
C ASP A 60 3.96 20.47 -1.34
N LEU A 61 4.83 20.39 -0.32
CA LEU A 61 6.01 19.53 -0.32
C LEU A 61 5.61 18.12 -0.73
N LEU A 62 6.34 17.57 -1.70
CA LEU A 62 6.01 16.31 -2.35
C LEU A 62 5.85 15.17 -1.31
N ALA A 63 6.77 15.09 -0.35
CA ALA A 63 6.73 14.12 0.74
C ALA A 63 5.43 14.25 1.57
N THR A 64 5.08 15.47 1.99
CA THR A 64 3.84 15.77 2.73
C THR A 64 2.60 15.37 1.95
N ARG A 65 2.56 15.66 0.64
CA ARG A 65 1.44 15.27 -0.24
C ARG A 65 1.30 13.75 -0.33
N PHE A 66 2.40 13.02 -0.54
CA PHE A 66 2.37 11.56 -0.58
C PHE A 66 1.98 10.94 0.75
N ILE A 67 2.45 11.47 1.88
CA ILE A 67 2.04 11.02 3.22
C ILE A 67 0.52 11.16 3.40
N LYS A 68 -0.07 12.29 2.98
CA LYS A 68 -1.52 12.53 3.03
C LYS A 68 -2.29 11.58 2.13
N LEU A 69 -1.84 11.37 0.89
CA LEU A 69 -2.50 10.47 -0.07
C LEU A 69 -2.46 9.01 0.39
N ILE A 70 -1.32 8.53 0.89
CA ILE A 70 -1.20 7.18 1.47
C ILE A 70 -2.11 7.05 2.70
N GLY A 71 -2.26 8.11 3.50
CA GLY A 71 -3.21 8.16 4.61
C GLY A 71 -4.66 7.91 4.18
N LYS A 72 -5.10 8.48 3.05
CA LYS A 72 -6.45 8.26 2.50
C LYS A 72 -6.69 6.79 2.12
N LEU A 73 -5.67 6.10 1.60
CA LEU A 73 -5.77 4.67 1.29
C LEU A 73 -6.01 3.83 2.54
N PHE A 74 -5.39 4.18 3.68
CA PHE A 74 -5.62 3.47 4.94
C PHE A 74 -7.02 3.72 5.51
N VAL A 75 -7.55 4.92 5.37
CA VAL A 75 -8.94 5.23 5.74
C VAL A 75 -9.91 4.41 4.88
N ALA A 76 -9.71 4.36 3.57
CA ALA A 76 -10.52 3.55 2.66
C ALA A 76 -10.47 2.05 3.03
N LYS A 77 -9.28 1.51 3.33
CA LYS A 77 -9.11 0.13 3.80
C LYS A 77 -9.86 -0.14 5.11
N ALA A 78 -9.78 0.78 6.07
CA ALA A 78 -10.49 0.66 7.34
C ALA A 78 -12.02 0.68 7.14
N GLY A 79 -12.53 1.57 6.29
CA GLY A 79 -13.94 1.60 5.91
C GLY A 79 -14.41 0.31 5.25
N ALA A 80 -13.64 -0.23 4.30
CA ALA A 80 -13.95 -1.51 3.65
C ALA A 80 -13.99 -2.68 4.65
N ARG A 81 -13.08 -2.71 5.63
CA ARG A 81 -13.09 -3.71 6.71
C ARG A 81 -14.32 -3.59 7.61
N ASN A 82 -14.79 -2.38 7.85
CA ASN A 82 -15.93 -2.08 8.71
C ASN A 82 -17.28 -2.13 7.98
N GLY A 83 -17.31 -2.63 6.74
CA GLY A 83 -18.54 -2.81 5.95
C GLY A 83 -19.13 -1.52 5.36
N THR A 84 -18.48 -0.37 5.52
CA THR A 84 -18.94 0.93 4.99
C THR A 84 -18.43 1.20 3.57
N CYS A 85 -18.18 0.15 2.78
CA CYS A 85 -17.65 0.28 1.42
C CYS A 85 -18.67 1.00 0.52
N ALA A 86 -18.52 2.32 0.40
CA ALA A 86 -19.25 3.15 -0.54
C ALA A 86 -18.83 2.76 -1.96
N SER A 87 -19.64 1.91 -2.60
CA SER A 87 -19.98 1.70 -4.03
C SER A 87 -18.98 1.97 -5.18
N SER A 88 -17.81 2.55 -4.94
CA SER A 88 -16.81 2.99 -5.94
C SER A 88 -15.81 1.91 -6.33
N CYS A 89 -15.80 0.74 -5.69
CA CYS A 89 -14.90 -0.37 -6.05
C CYS A 89 -15.35 -1.18 -7.28
N ARG A 90 -16.34 -0.71 -8.06
CA ARG A 90 -16.65 -1.23 -9.38
C ARG A 90 -16.37 -0.15 -10.42
N SER A 91 -15.16 -0.18 -10.97
CA SER A 91 -14.79 0.44 -12.24
C SER A 91 -13.84 -0.49 -12.95
#